data_AF-A0A2E5B712-F1
#
_entry.id   AF-A0A2E5B712-F1
#
_cell.length_a   1.000
_cell.length_b   1.000
_cell.length_c   1.000
_cell.angle_alpha   90.00
_cell.angle_beta   90.00
_cell.angle_gamma   90.00
#
_symmetry.space_group_name_H-M   'P 1'
#
loop_
_entity.id
_entity.type
_entity.pdbx_description
1 polymer ?
#
loop_
_entity_poly.entity_id
_entity_poly.type
_entity_poly.pdbx_seq_one_letter_code
_entity_poly.pdbx_strand_id
1 'polypeptide(L)'
;MVEIECPHCELEVELEDGVYGLFTCPHCQKDFDWSVQTKWTIEYFSRLTLRIGLGLLAIGVLSTVLLWLTEGPRNCKDPVFIDFSPWACGNSIIAFILFAALALCVLLISAFASLSNKIRKRLGYDF
;
A
#
# COMPACT_ATOMS: atom_id res chain seq x y z
N MET A 1 8.08 30.48 7.77
CA MET A 1 6.75 31.09 7.66
C MET A 1 6.32 30.87 6.23
N VAL A 2 5.15 30.25 6.04
CA VAL A 2 4.60 29.92 4.73
C VAL A 2 3.39 30.79 4.48
N GLU A 3 3.42 31.49 3.35
CA GLU A 3 2.29 32.26 2.86
C GLU A 3 1.36 31.30 2.11
N ILE A 4 0.13 31.15 2.60
CA ILE A 4 -0.88 30.26 2.04
C ILE A 4 -2.12 31.05 1.69
N GLU A 5 -2.84 30.68 0.64
CA GLU A 5 -4.10 31.33 0.29
C GLU A 5 -5.25 30.72 1.09
N CYS A 6 -6.08 31.57 1.71
CA CYS A 6 -7.27 31.10 2.41
C CYS A 6 -8.32 30.59 1.40
N PRO A 7 -8.83 29.36 1.53
CA PRO A 7 -9.81 28.81 0.59
C PRO A 7 -11.19 29.50 0.62
N HIS A 8 -11.45 30.34 1.63
CA HIS A 8 -12.74 31.05 1.78
C HIS A 8 -12.75 32.46 1.22
N CYS A 9 -11.59 33.10 1.14
CA CYS A 9 -11.48 34.51 0.75
C CYS A 9 -10.33 34.81 -0.21
N GLU A 10 -9.55 33.79 -0.60
CA GLU A 10 -8.45 33.86 -1.56
C GLU A 10 -7.36 34.89 -1.16
N LEU A 11 -7.35 35.29 0.10
CA LEU A 11 -6.36 36.19 0.68
C LEU A 11 -5.23 35.38 1.31
N GLU A 12 -4.01 35.90 1.18
CA GLU A 12 -2.81 35.32 1.78
C GLU A 12 -2.86 35.37 3.31
N VAL A 13 -2.46 34.26 3.93
CA VAL A 13 -2.36 34.04 5.36
C VAL A 13 -0.98 33.49 5.66
N GLU A 14 -0.29 34.11 6.60
CA GLU A 14 1.01 33.65 7.07
C GLU A 14 0.82 32.60 8.16
N LEU A 15 1.26 31.37 7.91
CA LEU A 15 1.32 30.31 8.91
C LEU A 15 2.78 29.95 9.21
N GLU A 16 3.02 29.34 10.37
CA GLU A 16 4.34 28.80 10.71
C GLU A 16 4.67 27.57 9.85
N ASP A 17 5.94 27.35 9.54
CA ASP A 17 6.32 26.22 8.70
C ASP A 17 6.12 24.91 9.46
N GLY A 18 5.41 23.96 8.86
CA GLY A 18 5.23 22.63 9.43
C GLY A 18 4.16 22.54 10.51
N VAL A 19 3.33 23.57 10.72
CA VAL A 19 2.12 23.45 11.54
C VAL A 19 0.98 22.86 10.72
N TYR A 20 0.21 21.95 11.34
CA TYR A 20 -0.93 21.30 10.71
C TYR A 20 -2.14 21.30 11.64
N GLY A 21 -3.34 21.49 11.10
CA GLY A 21 -4.59 21.48 11.85
C GLY A 21 -5.58 22.55 11.39
N LEU A 22 -6.56 22.85 12.25
CA LEU A 22 -7.57 23.88 12.01
C LEU A 22 -7.03 25.26 12.41
N PHE A 23 -7.04 26.18 11.46
CA PHE A 23 -6.63 27.57 11.63
C PHE A 23 -7.80 28.49 11.29
N THR A 24 -7.94 29.56 12.06
CA THR A 24 -8.93 30.61 11.78
C THR A 24 -8.28 31.66 10.89
N CYS A 25 -8.90 31.96 9.75
CA CYS A 25 -8.41 33.03 8.87
C CYS A 25 -8.63 34.40 9.54
N PRO A 26 -7.60 35.27 9.64
CA PRO A 26 -7.73 36.61 10.22
C PRO A 26 -8.59 37.56 9.37
N HIS A 27 -8.72 37.30 8.06
CA HIS A 27 -9.47 38.16 7.14
C HIS A 27 -10.97 37.87 7.13
N CYS A 28 -11.36 36.60 7.10
CA CYS A 28 -12.77 36.21 6.99
C CYS A 28 -13.34 35.52 8.25
N GLN A 29 -12.50 35.31 9.28
CA GLN A 29 -12.86 34.69 10.57
C GLN A 29 -13.50 33.30 10.43
N LYS A 30 -13.31 32.66 9.27
CA LYS A 30 -13.74 31.28 9.04
C LYS A 30 -12.58 30.35 9.31
N ASP A 31 -12.91 29.23 9.91
CA ASP A 31 -11.97 28.15 10.14
C ASP A 31 -11.73 27.41 8.82
N PHE A 32 -10.47 27.11 8.57
CA PHE A 32 -10.02 26.26 7.48
C PHE A 32 -8.92 25.35 8.02
N ASP A 33 -8.76 24.18 7.42
CA ASP A 33 -7.70 23.26 7.83
C ASP A 33 -6.54 23.38 6.87
N TRP A 34 -5.37 23.40 7.49
CA TRP A 34 -4.11 23.36 6.82
C TRP A 34 -3.45 22.03 7.16
N SER A 35 -3.75 21.02 6.37
CA SER A 35 -3.00 19.77 6.30
C SER A 35 -2.44 19.67 4.90
N VAL A 36 -1.19 19.21 4.74
CA VAL A 36 -0.61 18.97 3.41
C VAL A 36 -1.60 18.12 2.64
N GLN A 37 -2.25 18.69 1.61
CA GLN A 37 -3.28 18.00 0.84
C GLN A 37 -2.68 16.73 0.23
N THR A 38 -2.88 15.61 0.92
CA THR A 38 -2.44 14.26 0.54
C THR A 38 -3.33 13.66 -0.55
N LYS A 39 -4.08 14.50 -1.26
CA LYS A 39 -5.01 14.10 -2.32
C LYS A 39 -4.24 13.48 -3.50
N TRP A 40 -3.13 14.10 -3.89
CA TRP A 40 -2.25 13.61 -4.96
C TRP A 40 -1.48 12.35 -4.56
N THR A 41 -1.09 12.22 -3.30
CA THR A 41 -0.25 11.10 -2.85
C THR A 41 -1.03 9.80 -2.74
N ILE A 42 -2.28 9.81 -2.26
CA ILE A 42 -2.99 8.56 -1.94
C ILE A 42 -3.66 7.93 -3.18
N GLU A 43 -4.27 8.73 -4.07
CA GLU A 43 -4.93 8.18 -5.27
C GLU A 43 -3.91 7.66 -6.30
N TYR A 44 -2.77 8.33 -6.45
CA TYR A 44 -1.70 7.84 -7.30
C TYR A 44 -1.04 6.60 -6.69
N PHE A 45 -0.73 6.64 -5.39
CA PHE A 45 -0.09 5.52 -4.70
C PHE A 45 -0.97 4.27 -4.74
N SER A 46 -2.26 4.35 -4.42
CA SER A 46 -3.16 3.19 -4.48
C SER A 46 -3.21 2.50 -5.85
N ARG A 47 -3.27 3.27 -6.94
CA ARG A 47 -3.25 2.72 -8.31
C ARG A 47 -1.92 2.06 -8.64
N LEU A 48 -0.81 2.65 -8.19
CA LEU A 48 0.53 2.10 -8.39
C LEU A 48 0.76 0.84 -7.53
N THR A 49 0.38 0.87 -6.25
CA THR A 49 0.50 -0.25 -5.30
C THR A 49 -0.34 -1.45 -5.74
N LEU A 50 -1.54 -1.24 -6.29
CA LEU A 50 -2.36 -2.33 -6.82
C LEU A 50 -1.70 -2.99 -8.04
N ARG A 51 -1.18 -2.19 -8.98
CA ARG A 51 -0.48 -2.71 -10.17
C ARG A 51 0.79 -3.48 -9.78
N ILE A 52 1.57 -2.94 -8.85
CA ILE A 52 2.79 -3.60 -8.35
C ILE A 52 2.43 -4.88 -7.59
N GLY A 53 1.42 -4.84 -6.71
CA GLY A 53 0.98 -6.01 -5.94
C GLY A 53 0.48 -7.15 -6.82
N LEU A 54 -0.31 -6.84 -7.85
CA LEU A 54 -0.81 -7.83 -8.82
C LEU A 54 0.34 -8.40 -9.68
N GLY A 55 1.30 -7.55 -10.07
CA GLY A 55 2.52 -7.98 -10.76
C GLY A 55 3.36 -8.95 -9.92
N LEU A 56 3.59 -8.63 -8.64
CA LEU A 56 4.33 -9.49 -7.71
C LEU A 56 3.63 -10.83 -7.48
N LEU A 57 2.30 -10.85 -7.42
CA LEU A 57 1.52 -12.11 -7.38
C LEU A 57 1.75 -12.94 -8.63
N ALA A 58 1.60 -12.35 -9.81
CA ALA A 58 1.74 -13.05 -11.07
C ALA A 58 3.17 -13.61 -11.24
N ILE A 59 4.19 -12.82 -10.86
CA ILE A 59 5.58 -13.27 -10.87
C ILE A 59 5.80 -14.41 -9.88
N GLY A 60 5.24 -14.33 -8.67
CA GLY A 60 5.33 -15.41 -7.68
C GLY A 60 4.71 -16.71 -8.21
N VAL A 61 3.50 -16.64 -8.78
CA VAL A 61 2.81 -17.78 -9.42
C VAL A 61 3.64 -18.35 -10.56
N LEU A 62 4.13 -17.50 -11.46
CA LEU A 62 4.94 -17.94 -12.59
C LEU A 62 6.24 -18.61 -12.12
N SER A 63 6.92 -18.02 -11.14
CA SER A 63 8.18 -18.52 -10.59
C SER A 63 7.99 -19.90 -9.97
N THR A 64 6.89 -20.10 -9.24
CA THR A 64 6.57 -21.40 -8.67
C THR A 64 6.18 -22.41 -9.74
N VAL A 65 5.36 -22.04 -10.73
CA VAL A 65 5.07 -22.95 -11.86
C VAL A 65 6.37 -23.35 -12.58
N LEU A 66 7.29 -22.43 -12.81
CA LEU A 66 8.59 -22.72 -13.42
C LEU A 66 9.43 -23.66 -12.56
N LEU A 67 9.52 -23.43 -11.25
CA LEU A 67 10.21 -24.33 -10.32
C LEU A 67 9.57 -25.72 -10.30
N TRP A 68 8.24 -25.81 -10.34
CA TRP A 68 7.53 -27.08 -10.46
C TRP A 68 7.81 -27.79 -11.79
N LEU A 69 8.07 -27.05 -12.87
CA LEU A 69 8.42 -27.64 -14.17
C LEU A 69 9.89 -28.10 -14.24
N THR A 70 10.81 -27.40 -13.56
CA THR A 70 12.24 -27.71 -13.58
C THR A 70 12.66 -28.70 -12.50
N GLU A 71 12.11 -28.59 -11.30
CA GLU A 71 12.43 -29.37 -10.09
C GLU A 71 11.32 -30.36 -9.72
N GLY A 72 10.21 -30.38 -10.45
CA GLY A 72 9.10 -31.31 -10.23
C GLY A 72 9.47 -32.80 -10.44
N PRO A 73 8.47 -33.70 -10.51
CA PRO A 73 8.52 -35.11 -10.07
C PRO A 73 9.54 -36.04 -10.75
N ARG A 74 10.37 -35.53 -11.67
CA ARG A 74 11.36 -36.30 -12.42
C ARG A 74 12.72 -36.40 -11.72
N ASN A 75 13.01 -35.58 -10.70
CA ASN A 75 14.32 -35.57 -10.04
C ASN A 75 14.34 -36.10 -8.60
N CYS A 76 13.20 -36.61 -8.09
CA CYS A 76 13.18 -37.36 -6.84
C CYS A 76 13.73 -38.77 -7.11
N LYS A 77 15.04 -38.92 -7.01
CA LYS A 77 15.63 -40.25 -6.89
C LYS A 77 15.48 -40.67 -5.44
N ASP A 78 14.49 -41.55 -5.24
CA ASP A 78 14.30 -42.51 -4.15
C ASP A 78 13.03 -42.27 -3.30
N PRO A 79 12.14 -43.27 -3.18
CA PRO A 79 11.04 -43.28 -2.23
C PRO A 79 11.55 -43.85 -0.91
N VAL A 80 12.19 -43.06 -0.07
CA VAL A 80 12.55 -43.48 1.30
C VAL A 80 12.11 -42.41 2.28
N PHE A 81 11.16 -42.81 3.13
CA PHE A 81 10.75 -42.28 4.42
C PHE A 81 11.06 -40.80 4.71
N ILE A 82 10.00 -39.99 4.61
CA ILE A 82 9.68 -38.78 5.40
C ILE A 82 10.80 -38.32 6.37
N ASP A 83 11.89 -37.78 5.84
CA ASP A 83 12.77 -36.94 6.63
C ASP A 83 12.12 -35.56 6.67
N PHE A 84 11.64 -35.20 7.86
CA PHE A 84 11.17 -33.85 8.24
C PHE A 84 12.33 -32.84 8.26
N SER A 85 13.17 -32.84 7.23
CA SER A 85 14.11 -31.75 6.97
C SER A 85 13.40 -30.76 6.02
N PRO A 86 13.05 -29.54 6.48
CA PRO A 86 12.45 -28.50 5.63
C PRO A 86 13.26 -28.07 4.39
N TRP A 87 14.40 -28.71 4.10
CA TRP A 87 15.48 -28.18 3.27
C TRP A 87 15.86 -29.13 2.11
N ALA A 88 15.37 -30.37 2.08
CA ALA A 88 15.85 -31.38 1.14
C ALA A 88 15.02 -31.55 -0.15
N CYS A 89 13.73 -31.18 -0.18
CA CYS A 89 12.88 -31.32 -1.39
C CYS A 89 11.67 -30.34 -1.42
N GLY A 90 11.71 -29.22 -0.69
CA GLY A 90 10.51 -28.39 -0.44
C GLY A 90 10.70 -26.86 -0.41
N ASN A 91 11.86 -26.35 -0.82
CA ASN A 91 12.16 -24.91 -0.75
C ASN A 91 11.23 -24.07 -1.62
N SER A 92 10.75 -24.63 -2.73
CA SER A 92 9.83 -24.00 -3.67
C SER A 92 8.45 -23.74 -3.04
N ILE A 93 8.02 -24.57 -2.08
CA ILE A 93 6.75 -24.40 -1.36
C ILE A 93 6.86 -23.26 -0.34
N ILE A 94 7.94 -23.23 0.44
CA ILE A 94 8.18 -22.17 1.44
C ILE A 94 8.31 -20.82 0.74
N ALA A 95 9.06 -20.75 -0.36
CA ALA A 95 9.18 -19.55 -1.17
C ALA A 95 7.82 -19.10 -1.71
N PHE A 96 6.98 -20.02 -2.20
CA PHE A 96 5.65 -19.67 -2.69
C PHE A 96 4.73 -19.13 -1.60
N ILE A 97 4.73 -19.75 -0.41
CA ILE A 97 3.95 -19.30 0.74
C ILE A 97 4.39 -17.90 1.15
N LEU A 98 5.70 -17.61 1.20
CA LEU A 98 6.21 -16.29 1.53
C LEU A 98 5.84 -15.23 0.49
N PHE A 99 5.97 -15.54 -0.81
CA PHE A 99 5.56 -14.63 -1.87
C PHE A 99 4.06 -14.36 -1.87
N ALA A 100 3.24 -15.40 -1.69
CA ALA A 100 1.80 -15.28 -1.59
C ALA A 100 1.40 -14.45 -0.35
N ALA A 101 2.03 -14.68 0.80
CA ALA A 101 1.78 -13.92 2.02
C ALA A 101 2.15 -12.45 1.87
N LEU A 102 3.33 -12.14 1.31
CA LEU A 102 3.76 -10.76 1.06
C LEU A 102 2.80 -10.02 0.13
N ALA A 103 2.39 -10.67 -0.95
CA ALA A 103 1.44 -10.08 -1.86
C ALA A 103 0.04 -9.90 -1.28
N LEU A 104 -0.44 -10.86 -0.48
CA LEU A 104 -1.70 -10.74 0.23
C LEU A 104 -1.65 -9.56 1.22
N CYS A 105 -0.53 -9.37 1.93
CA CYS A 105 -0.30 -8.18 2.76
C CYS A 105 -0.37 -6.88 1.95
N VAL A 106 0.27 -6.82 0.77
CA VAL A 106 0.21 -5.63 -0.11
C VAL A 106 -1.23 -5.34 -0.56
N LEU A 107 -2.00 -6.38 -0.93
CA LEU A 107 -3.41 -6.22 -1.29
C LEU A 107 -4.27 -5.75 -0.10
N LEU A 108 -4.07 -6.29 1.10
CA LEU A 108 -4.79 -5.88 2.30
C LEU A 108 -4.51 -4.42 2.67
N ILE A 109 -3.25 -3.99 2.60
CA ILE A 109 -2.86 -2.58 2.84
C ILE A 109 -3.57 -1.67 1.82
N SER A 110 -3.61 -2.06 0.55
CA SER A 110 -4.30 -1.28 -0.50
C SER A 110 -5.81 -1.21 -0.29
N ALA A 111 -6.45 -2.32 0.13
CA ALA A 111 -7.86 -2.38 0.44
C ALA A 111 -8.20 -1.51 1.66
N PHE A 112 -7.35 -1.55 2.68
CA PHE A 112 -7.49 -0.72 3.88
C PHE A 112 -7.36 0.77 3.55
N ALA A 113 -6.40 1.16 2.71
CA ALA A 113 -6.25 2.54 2.23
C ALA A 113 -7.47 3.03 1.41
N SER A 114 -8.04 2.16 0.57
CA SER A 114 -9.27 2.47 -0.17
C SER A 114 -10.48 2.62 0.76
N LEU A 115 -10.60 1.74 1.76
CA LEU A 115 -11.67 1.77 2.74
C LEU A 115 -11.60 3.00 3.64
N SER A 116 -10.40 3.37 4.12
CA SER A 116 -10.20 4.57 4.93
C SER A 116 -10.54 5.83 4.13
N ASN A 117 -10.19 5.90 2.85
CA ASN A 117 -10.63 6.99 1.96
C ASN A 117 -12.14 7.07 1.84
N LYS A 118 -12.80 5.92 1.69
CA LYS A 118 -14.26 5.87 1.57
C LYS A 118 -14.95 6.30 2.86
N ILE A 119 -14.41 5.91 4.02
CA ILE A 119 -14.89 6.33 5.35
C ILE A 119 -14.64 7.84 5.54
N ARG A 120 -13.46 8.36 5.17
CA ARG A 120 -13.15 9.79 5.23
C ARG A 120 -14.13 10.64 4.42
N LYS A 121 -14.42 10.25 3.17
CA LYS A 121 -15.42 10.91 2.31
C LYS A 121 -16.84 10.86 2.92
N ARG A 122 -17.18 9.80 3.66
CA ARG A 122 -18.48 9.68 4.36
C ARG A 122 -18.58 10.57 5.59
N LEU A 123 -17.46 10.86 6.24
CA LEU A 123 -17.40 11.68 7.46
C LEU A 123 -17.38 13.18 7.19
N GLY A 124 -17.49 13.62 5.93
CA GLY A 124 -17.48 15.05 5.58
C GLY A 124 -16.15 15.74 5.85
N TYR A 125 -15.10 14.98 6.16
CA TYR A 125 -13.71 15.41 6.14
C TYR A 125 -13.27 15.48 4.66
N ASP A 126 -13.87 16.39 3.88
CA ASP A 126 -13.27 16.89 2.65
C ASP A 126 -12.19 17.89 3.08
N PHE A 127 -11.05 17.34 3.48
CA PHE A 127 -9.81 18.06 3.71
C PHE A 127 -8.91 17.91 2.49
#